data_AF-A0A820MYN7-F1
#
_entry.id   AF-A0A820MYN7-F1
#
_cell.length_a   1.000
_cell.length_b   1.000
_cell.length_c   1.000
_cell.angle_alpha   90.00
_cell.angle_beta   90.00
_cell.angle_gamma   90.00
#
_symmetry.space_group_name_H-M   'P 1'
#
loop_
_entity.id
_entity.type
_entity.pdbx_description
1 polymer ?
#
loop_
_entity_poly.entity_id
_entity_poly.type
_entity_poly.pdbx_seq_one_letter_code
_entity_poly.pdbx_strand_id
1 'polypeptide(L)'
;KNNLLDVITSIIGIFGGLSVGLKLFFILILRSSEKISNNLSFIAMKTVIKNLFICYNQQQMITRLQIFFLTISLYCIFLYSTYTTQLITVEINKPTYSTYQTLSLNYSQSLQCFCSDISIPYKSFLTIKPRFHDLCSSQFVSQDWINYLYGEGNLIYRYSFTDFRASAVGQFQLLTSLCEISQETINTSLVQLLTSDYNDRQLLS
;
A
#
# COMPACT_ATOMS: atom_id res chain seq x y z
N LYS A 1 -1.15 13.14 19.41
CA LYS A 1 -1.03 14.09 20.54
C LYS A 1 -1.83 13.67 21.78
N ASN A 2 -2.41 12.44 21.82
CA ASN A 2 -3.28 11.98 22.91
C ASN A 2 -2.60 11.02 23.90
N ASN A 3 -1.41 10.51 23.58
CA ASN A 3 -0.78 9.42 24.35
C ASN A 3 -0.36 9.84 25.77
N LEU A 4 -0.06 11.12 26.00
CA LEU A 4 0.47 11.58 27.29
C LEU A 4 -0.64 11.72 28.35
N LEU A 5 -1.84 12.13 27.94
CA LEU A 5 -2.99 12.25 28.83
C LEU A 5 -3.52 10.87 29.24
N ASP A 6 -3.53 9.92 28.30
CA ASP A 6 -3.95 8.53 28.55
C ASP A 6 -2.99 7.79 29.50
N VAL A 7 -1.69 8.05 29.39
CA VAL A 7 -0.70 7.49 30.32
C VAL A 7 -0.90 8.06 31.72
N ILE A 8 -1.14 9.38 31.85
CA ILE A 8 -1.34 10.02 33.16
C ILE A 8 -2.63 9.53 33.84
N THR A 9 -3.74 9.41 33.10
CA THR A 9 -5.02 8.95 33.66
C THR A 9 -4.95 7.48 34.08
N SER A 10 -4.25 6.64 33.31
CA SER A 10 -4.03 5.23 33.67
C SER A 10 -3.19 5.08 34.94
N ILE A 11 -2.14 5.89 35.09
CA ILE A 11 -1.30 5.93 36.29
C ILE A 11 -2.14 6.34 37.52
N ILE A 12 -2.93 7.41 37.42
CA ILE A 12 -3.80 7.88 38.52
C ILE A 12 -4.86 6.82 38.88
N GLY A 13 -5.44 6.15 37.89
CA GLY A 13 -6.42 5.08 38.09
C GLY A 13 -5.84 3.88 38.83
N ILE A 14 -4.62 3.45 38.45
CA ILE A 14 -3.91 2.35 39.12
C ILE A 14 -3.56 2.74 40.57
N PHE A 15 -3.10 3.97 40.82
CA PHE A 15 -2.80 4.44 42.18
C PHE A 15 -4.04 4.53 43.07
N GLY A 16 -5.13 5.08 42.53
CA GLY A 16 -6.41 5.15 43.24
C GLY A 16 -6.95 3.77 43.58
N GLY A 17 -7.01 2.87 42.61
CA GLY A 17 -7.52 1.51 42.78
C GLY A 17 -6.65 0.66 43.71
N LEU A 18 -5.32 0.72 43.58
CA LEU A 18 -4.39 -0.07 44.40
C LEU A 18 -4.40 0.38 45.86
N SER A 19 -4.49 1.69 46.12
CA SER A 19 -4.58 2.25 47.48
C SER A 19 -5.87 1.81 48.21
N VAL A 20 -7.00 1.82 47.50
CA VAL A 20 -8.28 1.37 48.04
C VAL A 20 -8.29 -0.16 48.24
N GLY A 21 -7.77 -0.91 47.28
CA GLY A 21 -7.68 -2.38 47.34
C GLY A 21 -6.81 -2.87 48.50
N LEU A 22 -5.64 -2.27 48.72
CA LEU A 22 -4.75 -2.61 49.85
C LEU A 22 -5.40 -2.34 51.21
N LYS A 23 -6.15 -1.23 51.35
CA LYS A 23 -6.89 -0.93 52.59
C LYS A 23 -7.97 -1.98 52.85
N LEU A 24 -8.72 -2.38 51.83
CA LEU A 24 -9.75 -3.41 51.95
C LEU A 24 -9.15 -4.78 52.27
N PHE A 25 -8.07 -5.16 51.60
CA PHE A 25 -7.38 -6.42 51.85
C PHE A 25 -6.83 -6.51 53.28
N PHE A 26 -6.27 -5.40 53.79
CA PHE A 26 -5.79 -5.32 55.17
C PHE A 26 -6.96 -5.46 56.18
N ILE A 27 -8.10 -4.83 55.92
CA ILE A 27 -9.32 -4.99 56.73
C ILE A 27 -9.83 -6.45 56.69
N LEU A 28 -9.76 -7.12 55.54
CA LEU A 28 -10.20 -8.51 55.38
C LEU A 28 -9.28 -9.51 56.10
N ILE A 29 -7.97 -9.28 56.12
CA ILE A 29 -7.01 -10.07 56.92
C ILE A 29 -7.31 -9.90 58.42
N LEU A 30 -7.59 -8.67 58.86
CA LEU A 30 -7.98 -8.39 60.25
C LEU A 30 -9.32 -9.07 60.62
N ARG A 31 -10.28 -9.13 59.70
CA ARG A 31 -11.57 -9.82 59.91
C ARG A 31 -11.44 -11.34 59.88
N SER A 32 -10.57 -11.89 59.04
CA SER A 32 -10.36 -13.34 58.93
C SER A 32 -9.61 -13.90 60.14
N SER A 33 -8.65 -13.13 60.67
CA SER A 33 -7.95 -13.46 61.92
C SER A 33 -8.84 -13.38 63.16
N GLU A 34 -9.97 -12.67 63.09
CA GLU A 34 -10.97 -12.62 64.16
C GLU A 34 -11.79 -13.91 64.29
N LYS A 35 -11.92 -14.69 63.22
CA LYS A 35 -12.77 -15.88 63.17
C LYS A 35 -12.06 -17.19 63.59
N ILE A 36 -10.75 -17.16 63.84
CA ILE A 36 -9.90 -18.36 63.97
C ILE A 36 -9.47 -18.73 65.40
N SER A 37 -9.69 -17.92 66.45
CA SER A 37 -9.24 -18.33 67.80
C SER A 37 -10.06 -17.78 68.97
N ASN A 38 -10.82 -18.67 69.63
CA ASN A 38 -11.54 -18.43 70.89
C ASN A 38 -10.72 -18.94 72.09
N ASN A 39 -9.49 -18.45 72.26
CA ASN A 39 -8.66 -18.80 73.41
C ASN A 39 -8.29 -17.54 74.21
N LEU A 40 -8.49 -17.57 75.54
CA LEU A 40 -8.46 -16.38 76.42
C LEU A 40 -7.07 -15.71 76.48
N SER A 41 -5.98 -16.48 76.37
CA SER A 41 -4.60 -15.95 76.27
C SER A 41 -4.34 -15.23 74.93
N PHE A 42 -5.03 -15.64 73.87
CA PHE A 42 -4.90 -15.07 72.54
C PHE A 42 -5.64 -13.73 72.42
N ILE A 43 -6.70 -13.49 73.21
CA ILE A 43 -7.43 -12.20 73.25
C ILE A 43 -6.57 -11.08 73.84
N ALA A 44 -5.82 -11.37 74.91
CA ALA A 44 -4.88 -10.41 75.49
C ALA A 44 -3.72 -10.11 74.52
N MET A 45 -3.14 -11.16 73.92
CA MET A 45 -2.10 -11.02 72.89
C MET A 45 -2.60 -10.28 71.65
N LYS A 46 -3.86 -10.51 71.23
CA LYS A 46 -4.53 -9.83 70.12
C LYS A 46 -4.77 -8.36 70.43
N THR A 47 -5.13 -8.00 71.66
CA THR A 47 -5.30 -6.60 72.07
C THR A 47 -3.95 -5.87 72.14
N VAL A 48 -2.90 -6.53 72.62
CA VAL A 48 -1.54 -5.97 72.64
C VAL A 48 -0.98 -5.84 71.24
N ILE A 49 -1.11 -6.83 70.36
CA ILE A 49 -0.70 -6.75 68.95
C ILE A 49 -1.54 -5.71 68.22
N LYS A 50 -2.86 -5.67 68.42
CA LYS A 50 -3.74 -4.65 67.84
C LYS A 50 -3.33 -3.25 68.30
N ASN A 51 -3.00 -3.03 69.57
CA ASN A 51 -2.55 -1.73 70.07
C ASN A 51 -1.12 -1.37 69.66
N LEU A 52 -0.18 -2.34 69.61
CA LEU A 52 1.18 -2.13 69.10
C LEU A 52 1.17 -1.82 67.59
N PHE A 53 0.31 -2.49 66.82
CA PHE A 53 0.25 -2.35 65.36
C PHE A 53 -0.60 -1.15 64.92
N ILE A 54 -1.63 -0.77 65.68
CA ILE A 54 -2.47 0.41 65.40
C ILE A 54 -1.73 1.72 65.69
N CYS A 55 -0.87 1.79 66.71
CA CYS A 55 -0.27 3.07 67.12
C CYS A 55 1.13 3.36 66.56
N TYR A 56 1.94 2.34 66.23
CA TYR A 56 3.36 2.59 65.90
C TYR A 56 3.70 2.54 64.40
N ASN A 57 3.00 1.77 63.54
CA ASN A 57 3.57 1.48 62.20
C ASN A 57 2.59 1.26 61.02
N GLN A 58 1.27 1.38 61.20
CA GLN A 58 0.33 1.14 60.09
C GLN A 58 0.52 2.11 58.91
N GLN A 59 0.77 3.40 59.19
CA GLN A 59 0.99 4.38 58.13
C GLN A 59 2.36 4.20 57.45
N GLN A 60 3.42 3.83 58.20
CA GLN A 60 4.77 3.68 57.65
C GLN A 60 4.94 2.39 56.81
N MET A 61 4.34 1.27 57.22
CA MET A 61 4.42 0.02 56.45
C MET A 61 3.60 0.08 55.16
N ILE A 62 2.40 0.68 55.20
CA ILE A 62 1.56 0.86 54.00
C ILE A 62 2.23 1.82 53.02
N THR A 63 2.79 2.94 53.51
CA THR A 63 3.52 3.89 52.65
C THR A 63 4.80 3.28 52.07
N ARG A 64 5.56 2.49 52.83
CA ARG A 64 6.74 1.77 52.32
C ARG A 64 6.38 0.75 51.24
N LEU A 65 5.32 -0.03 51.44
CA LEU A 65 4.81 -0.97 50.43
C LEU A 65 4.30 -0.23 49.18
N GLN A 66 3.59 0.89 49.36
CA GLN A 66 3.12 1.71 48.25
C GLN A 66 4.28 2.31 47.44
N ILE A 67 5.33 2.81 48.09
CA ILE A 67 6.53 3.33 47.43
C ILE A 67 7.28 2.20 46.70
N PHE A 68 7.34 1.00 47.27
CA PHE A 68 7.92 -0.17 46.62
C PHE A 68 7.17 -0.58 45.35
N PHE A 69 5.84 -0.64 45.39
CA PHE A 69 5.03 -0.91 44.18
C PHE A 69 5.14 0.22 43.15
N LEU A 70 5.25 1.48 43.59
CA LEU A 70 5.44 2.65 42.72
C LEU A 70 6.80 2.60 42.00
N THR A 71 7.86 2.24 42.71
CA THR A 71 9.20 2.13 42.11
C THR A 71 9.27 0.98 41.12
N ILE A 72 8.62 -0.15 41.41
CA ILE A 72 8.50 -1.28 40.46
C ILE A 72 7.70 -0.87 39.21
N SER A 73 6.56 -0.20 39.36
CA SER A 73 5.74 0.19 38.22
C SER A 73 6.45 1.20 37.32
N LEU A 74 7.14 2.20 37.90
CA LEU A 74 7.97 3.15 37.16
C LEU A 74 9.12 2.45 36.42
N TYR A 75 9.77 1.48 37.06
CA TYR A 75 10.82 0.68 36.43
C TYR A 75 10.30 -0.14 35.24
N CYS A 76 9.13 -0.79 35.39
CA CYS A 76 8.49 -1.50 34.28
C CYS A 76 8.11 -0.57 33.12
N ILE A 77 7.58 0.63 33.41
CA ILE A 77 7.25 1.64 32.39
C ILE A 77 8.52 2.13 31.68
N PHE A 78 9.61 2.36 32.42
CA PHE A 78 10.89 2.76 31.84
C PHE A 78 11.42 1.69 30.88
N LEU A 79 11.45 0.42 31.32
CA LEU A 79 11.84 -0.69 30.46
C LEU A 79 10.96 -0.75 29.21
N TYR A 80 9.64 -0.74 29.37
CA TYR A 80 8.70 -0.76 28.24
C TYR A 80 8.98 0.36 27.22
N SER A 81 9.21 1.59 27.70
CA SER A 81 9.56 2.73 26.85
C SER A 81 10.86 2.50 26.06
N THR A 82 11.89 1.92 26.70
CA THR A 82 13.16 1.62 26.03
C THR A 82 13.06 0.49 25.00
N TYR A 83 12.17 -0.48 25.21
CA TYR A 83 11.98 -1.62 24.31
C TYR A 83 10.97 -1.36 23.18
N THR A 84 10.27 -0.22 23.19
CA THR A 84 9.33 0.10 22.13
C THR A 84 10.09 0.49 20.86
N THR A 85 10.24 -0.46 19.95
CA THR A 85 10.82 -0.21 18.62
C THR A 85 9.96 0.78 17.85
N GLN A 86 10.57 1.83 17.32
CA GLN A 86 9.87 2.79 16.46
C GLN A 86 9.75 2.20 15.04
N LEU A 87 8.52 2.14 14.53
CA LEU A 87 8.30 1.87 13.11
C LEU A 87 8.66 3.13 12.33
N ILE A 88 9.62 3.01 11.42
CA ILE A 88 10.03 4.09 10.53
C ILE A 88 9.46 3.79 9.14
N THR A 89 8.73 4.74 8.59
CA THR A 89 8.29 4.70 7.20
C THR A 89 9.40 5.26 6.32
N VAL A 90 9.87 4.46 5.37
CA VAL A 90 10.88 4.88 4.38
C VAL A 90 10.21 5.03 3.03
N GLU A 91 10.33 6.21 2.44
CA GLU A 91 9.82 6.51 1.10
C GLU A 91 10.93 6.36 0.06
N ILE A 92 10.66 5.59 -1.01
CA ILE A 92 11.60 5.35 -2.10
C ILE A 92 10.93 5.78 -3.40
N ASN A 93 11.44 6.86 -3.99
CA ASN A 93 10.91 7.41 -5.24
C ASN A 93 11.42 6.62 -6.45
N LYS A 94 10.49 6.18 -7.30
CA LYS A 94 10.76 5.48 -8.58
C LYS A 94 11.78 4.33 -8.43
N PRO A 95 11.49 3.30 -7.60
CA PRO A 95 12.40 2.18 -7.42
C PRO A 95 12.59 1.42 -8.73
N THR A 96 13.76 0.81 -8.92
CA THR A 96 13.94 -0.15 -10.00
C THR A 96 13.11 -1.40 -9.74
N TYR A 97 12.78 -2.15 -10.80
CA TYR A 97 12.04 -3.41 -10.67
C TYR A 97 12.70 -4.39 -9.69
N SER A 98 14.04 -4.51 -9.73
CA SER A 98 14.80 -5.39 -8.82
C SER A 98 14.73 -4.95 -7.36
N THR A 99 14.74 -3.64 -7.10
CA THR A 99 14.59 -3.05 -5.77
C THR A 99 13.19 -3.34 -5.23
N TYR A 100 12.16 -3.11 -6.05
CA TYR A 100 10.78 -3.44 -5.69
C TYR A 100 10.63 -4.92 -5.34
N GLN A 101 11.17 -5.83 -6.15
CA GLN A 101 11.07 -7.27 -5.91
C GLN A 101 11.69 -7.66 -4.57
N THR A 102 12.88 -7.11 -4.25
CA THR A 102 13.54 -7.35 -2.97
C THR A 102 12.73 -6.83 -1.78
N LEU A 103 12.16 -5.63 -1.91
CA LEU A 103 11.32 -5.03 -0.86
C LEU A 103 10.00 -5.78 -0.68
N SER A 104 9.40 -6.24 -1.77
CA SER A 104 8.17 -7.04 -1.76
C SER A 104 8.39 -8.38 -1.04
N LEU A 105 9.54 -9.02 -1.23
CA LEU A 105 9.89 -10.26 -0.52
C LEU A 105 10.11 -10.03 0.99
N ASN A 106 10.82 -8.96 1.36
CA ASN A 106 11.23 -8.73 2.74
C ASN A 106 10.17 -8.01 3.60
N TYR A 107 9.29 -7.23 2.98
CA TYR A 107 8.35 -6.34 3.67
C TYR A 107 6.93 -6.41 3.10
N SER A 108 6.51 -7.56 2.55
CA SER A 108 5.21 -7.75 1.89
C SER A 108 4.00 -7.23 2.67
N GLN A 109 4.00 -7.36 4.00
CA GLN A 109 2.88 -6.98 4.87
C GLN A 109 2.78 -5.47 5.13
N SER A 110 3.88 -4.72 4.99
CA SER A 110 3.94 -3.28 5.28
C SER A 110 4.27 -2.44 4.05
N LEU A 111 4.59 -3.05 2.92
CA LEU A 111 4.89 -2.35 1.67
C LEU A 111 3.63 -1.70 1.11
N GLN A 112 3.66 -0.38 0.97
CA GLN A 112 2.61 0.40 0.30
C GLN A 112 3.17 1.03 -0.96
N CYS A 113 2.48 0.82 -2.08
CA CYS A 113 2.83 1.38 -3.39
C CYS A 113 1.70 2.28 -3.84
N PHE A 114 1.93 3.59 -3.78
CA PHE A 114 1.02 4.57 -4.33
C PHE A 114 1.40 4.85 -5.78
N CYS A 115 0.41 4.86 -6.67
CA CYS A 115 0.62 5.31 -8.04
C CYS A 115 0.83 6.82 -8.04
N SER A 116 1.94 7.29 -8.62
CA SER A 116 2.19 8.73 -8.79
C SER A 116 1.23 9.36 -9.80
N ASP A 117 0.89 8.59 -10.83
CA ASP A 117 -0.01 8.99 -11.91
C ASP A 117 -1.21 8.02 -11.97
N ILE A 118 -2.41 8.55 -12.21
CA ILE A 118 -3.65 7.76 -12.33
C ILE A 118 -3.71 7.03 -13.67
N SER A 119 -3.07 7.62 -14.68
CA SER A 119 -2.98 7.07 -16.02
C SER A 119 -1.57 7.25 -16.56
N ILE A 120 -1.16 6.29 -17.39
CA ILE A 120 0.13 6.33 -18.07
C ILE A 120 -0.15 6.26 -19.57
N PRO A 121 0.29 7.23 -20.38
CA PRO A 121 0.04 7.19 -21.82
C PRO A 121 0.80 6.01 -22.42
N TYR A 122 0.17 5.27 -23.33
CA TYR A 122 0.80 4.09 -23.97
C TYR A 122 2.15 4.42 -24.62
N LYS A 123 2.29 5.63 -25.17
CA LYS A 123 3.55 6.13 -25.74
C LYS A 123 4.77 6.04 -24.80
N SER A 124 4.56 6.03 -23.49
CA SER A 124 5.65 6.00 -22.52
C SER A 124 6.33 4.63 -22.38
N PHE A 125 5.62 3.54 -22.70
CA PHE A 125 6.14 2.16 -22.55
C PHE A 125 5.98 1.30 -23.81
N LEU A 126 5.15 1.71 -24.76
CA LEU A 126 4.86 0.97 -25.98
C LEU A 126 5.53 1.64 -27.19
N THR A 127 6.29 0.86 -27.96
CA THR A 127 6.86 1.30 -29.24
C THR A 127 6.37 0.38 -30.35
N ILE A 128 5.53 0.91 -31.24
CA ILE A 128 5.04 0.18 -32.42
C ILE A 128 5.63 0.87 -33.67
N LYS A 129 6.24 0.08 -34.55
CA LYS A 129 6.74 0.54 -35.85
C LYS A 129 6.01 -0.23 -36.94
N PRO A 130 4.96 0.34 -37.55
CA PRO A 130 4.23 -0.35 -38.61
C PRO A 130 5.13 -0.56 -39.82
N ARG A 131 5.06 -1.76 -40.42
CA ARG A 131 5.70 -2.08 -41.69
C ARG A 131 4.60 -2.38 -42.71
N PHE A 132 4.56 -1.58 -43.76
CA PHE A 132 3.67 -1.79 -44.88
C PHE A 132 4.30 -2.75 -45.89
N HIS A 133 3.46 -3.35 -46.74
CA HIS A 133 3.93 -4.25 -47.78
C HIS A 133 4.80 -3.49 -48.80
N ASP A 134 5.91 -4.08 -49.24
CA ASP A 134 6.89 -3.41 -50.13
C ASP A 134 6.28 -2.96 -51.48
N LEU A 135 5.14 -3.55 -51.86
CA LEU A 135 4.32 -3.12 -53.01
C LEU A 135 3.82 -1.67 -52.88
N CYS A 136 3.49 -1.21 -51.66
CA CYS A 136 3.00 0.14 -51.41
C CYS A 136 4.10 1.21 -51.47
N SER A 137 5.36 0.82 -51.57
CA SER A 137 6.50 1.70 -51.85
C SER A 137 7.13 1.41 -53.21
N SER A 138 6.50 0.56 -54.02
CA SER A 138 6.99 0.17 -55.34
C SER A 138 6.51 1.14 -56.43
N GLN A 139 7.08 1.00 -57.63
CA GLN A 139 6.64 1.75 -58.81
C GLN A 139 5.16 1.50 -59.17
N PHE A 140 4.57 0.38 -58.77
CA PHE A 140 3.20 0.00 -59.18
C PHE A 140 2.10 0.88 -58.60
N VAL A 141 2.41 1.65 -57.55
CA VAL A 141 1.50 2.63 -56.96
C VAL A 141 1.85 4.07 -57.35
N SER A 142 2.92 4.28 -58.12
CA SER A 142 3.35 5.62 -58.50
C SER A 142 2.47 6.19 -59.61
N GLN A 143 2.31 7.51 -59.62
CA GLN A 143 1.56 8.19 -60.67
C GLN A 143 2.21 8.01 -62.05
N ASP A 144 3.55 7.86 -62.10
CA ASP A 144 4.27 7.61 -63.35
C ASP A 144 3.87 6.29 -64.01
N TRP A 145 3.70 5.23 -63.20
CA TRP A 145 3.22 3.94 -63.70
C TRP A 145 1.79 4.03 -64.23
N ILE A 146 0.90 4.73 -63.51
CA ILE A 146 -0.48 4.96 -63.95
C ILE A 146 -0.50 5.77 -65.25
N ASN A 147 0.31 6.82 -65.36
CA ASN A 147 0.40 7.67 -66.54
C ASN A 147 0.95 6.89 -67.75
N TYR A 148 1.95 6.03 -67.56
CA TYR A 148 2.47 5.15 -68.60
C TYR A 148 1.37 4.23 -69.17
N LEU A 149 0.54 3.66 -68.30
CA LEU A 149 -0.59 2.82 -68.70
C LEU A 149 -1.69 3.61 -69.43
N TYR A 150 -1.86 4.90 -69.13
CA TYR A 150 -2.90 5.77 -69.70
C TYR A 150 -2.48 6.44 -71.02
N GLY A 151 -1.30 7.05 -71.10
CA GLY A 151 -0.94 8.04 -72.11
C GLY A 151 0.03 7.56 -73.20
N GLU A 152 1.05 6.76 -72.87
CA GLU A 152 2.12 6.45 -73.83
C GLU A 152 1.90 5.13 -74.59
N GLY A 153 1.16 4.17 -74.02
CA GLY A 153 0.95 2.86 -74.63
C GLY A 153 -0.32 2.72 -75.49
N ASN A 154 -1.30 3.62 -75.34
CA ASN A 154 -2.66 3.49 -75.86
C ASN A 154 -3.26 2.08 -75.64
N LEU A 155 -2.94 1.46 -74.49
CA LEU A 155 -3.14 0.02 -74.25
C LEU A 155 -4.63 -0.32 -74.20
N ILE A 156 -5.45 0.56 -73.63
CA ILE A 156 -6.90 0.36 -73.48
C ILE A 156 -7.59 0.19 -74.84
N TYR A 157 -7.10 0.90 -75.88
CA TYR A 157 -7.66 0.82 -77.23
C TYR A 157 -6.93 -0.18 -78.14
N ARG A 158 -5.75 -0.67 -77.73
CA ARG A 158 -4.93 -1.64 -78.50
C ARG A 158 -5.20 -3.10 -78.15
N TYR A 159 -5.72 -3.39 -76.96
CA TYR A 159 -5.90 -4.77 -76.49
C TYR A 159 -7.37 -5.12 -76.30
N SER A 160 -7.68 -6.40 -76.46
CA SER A 160 -9.01 -6.96 -76.20
C SER A 160 -9.45 -6.67 -74.76
N PHE A 161 -10.75 -6.55 -74.52
CA PHE A 161 -11.33 -6.42 -73.17
C PHE A 161 -11.01 -7.62 -72.26
N THR A 162 -10.62 -8.76 -72.85
CA THR A 162 -10.16 -9.96 -72.12
C THR A 162 -8.70 -9.89 -71.69
N ASP A 163 -7.94 -8.91 -72.18
CA ASP A 163 -6.55 -8.69 -71.80
C ASP A 163 -6.49 -7.88 -70.51
N PHE A 164 -5.66 -8.31 -69.55
CA PHE A 164 -5.52 -7.61 -68.27
C PHE A 164 -5.11 -6.13 -68.45
N ARG A 165 -4.39 -5.81 -69.54
CA ARG A 165 -3.96 -4.43 -69.84
C ARG A 165 -5.12 -3.49 -70.12
N ALA A 166 -6.28 -4.01 -70.52
CA ALA A 166 -7.49 -3.20 -70.69
C ALA A 166 -8.06 -2.70 -69.36
N SER A 167 -7.84 -3.43 -68.26
CA SER A 167 -8.30 -3.06 -66.90
C SER A 167 -7.18 -2.69 -65.93
N ALA A 168 -5.91 -2.83 -66.34
CA ALA A 168 -4.74 -2.60 -65.50
C ALA A 168 -4.73 -1.22 -64.83
N VAL A 169 -5.09 -0.15 -65.55
CA VAL A 169 -5.13 1.21 -64.99
C VAL A 169 -6.02 1.25 -63.74
N GLY A 170 -7.26 0.74 -63.83
CA GLY A 170 -8.18 0.73 -62.70
C GLY A 170 -7.70 -0.16 -61.56
N GLN A 171 -7.06 -1.30 -61.86
CA GLN A 171 -6.50 -2.20 -60.85
C GLN A 171 -5.34 -1.55 -60.08
N PHE A 172 -4.40 -0.88 -60.77
CA PHE A 172 -3.28 -0.21 -60.12
C PHE A 172 -3.71 1.07 -59.40
N GLN A 173 -4.72 1.79 -59.89
CA GLN A 173 -5.33 2.90 -59.14
C GLN A 173 -5.98 2.42 -57.84
N LEU A 174 -6.74 1.32 -57.90
CA LEU A 174 -7.30 0.69 -56.70
C LEU A 174 -6.20 0.29 -55.72
N LEU A 175 -5.10 -0.27 -56.22
CA LEU A 175 -3.96 -0.63 -55.40
C LEU A 175 -3.35 0.59 -54.69
N THR A 176 -3.15 1.71 -55.40
CA THR A 176 -2.68 2.96 -54.81
C THR A 176 -3.60 3.41 -53.67
N SER A 177 -4.92 3.46 -53.92
CA SER A 177 -5.88 3.86 -52.89
C SER A 177 -5.90 2.91 -51.69
N LEU A 178 -5.78 1.60 -51.91
CA LEU A 178 -5.71 0.62 -50.82
C LEU A 178 -4.46 0.83 -49.95
N CYS A 179 -3.30 1.09 -50.56
CA CYS A 179 -2.07 1.39 -49.84
C CYS A 179 -2.17 2.68 -49.02
N GLU A 180 -2.71 3.74 -49.61
CA GLU A 180 -2.92 5.04 -48.95
C GLU A 180 -3.86 4.91 -47.75
N ILE A 181 -5.05 4.32 -47.95
CA ILE A 181 -6.04 4.14 -46.89
C ILE A 181 -5.51 3.25 -45.78
N SER A 182 -4.77 2.18 -46.12
CA SER A 182 -4.16 1.30 -45.13
C SER A 182 -3.14 2.06 -44.27
N GLN A 183 -2.29 2.86 -44.89
CA GLN A 183 -1.29 3.66 -44.18
C GLN A 183 -1.93 4.73 -43.30
N GLU A 184 -2.95 5.43 -43.81
CA GLU A 184 -3.68 6.44 -43.06
C GLU A 184 -4.42 5.83 -41.86
N THR A 185 -5.12 4.72 -42.07
CA THR A 185 -5.86 4.02 -41.01
C THR A 185 -4.92 3.59 -39.90
N ILE A 186 -3.81 2.92 -40.24
CA ILE A 186 -2.84 2.46 -39.24
C ILE A 186 -2.20 3.63 -38.50
N ASN A 187 -1.78 4.68 -39.20
CA ASN A 187 -1.16 5.84 -38.57
C ASN A 187 -2.15 6.56 -37.64
N THR A 188 -3.40 6.70 -38.05
CA THR A 188 -4.46 7.34 -37.24
C THR A 188 -4.76 6.52 -36.00
N SER A 189 -4.98 5.20 -36.14
CA SER A 189 -5.21 4.31 -35.01
C SER A 189 -4.01 4.26 -34.07
N LEU A 190 -2.78 4.30 -34.61
CA LEU A 190 -1.57 4.31 -33.80
C LEU A 190 -1.44 5.60 -32.99
N VAL A 191 -1.70 6.76 -33.60
CA VAL A 191 -1.73 8.03 -32.88
C VAL A 191 -2.77 7.98 -31.76
N GLN A 192 -3.99 7.55 -32.05
CA GLN A 192 -5.06 7.41 -31.06
C GLN A 192 -4.65 6.50 -29.90
N LEU A 193 -4.10 5.32 -30.19
CA LEU A 193 -3.64 4.37 -29.19
C LEU A 193 -2.51 4.96 -28.32
N LEU A 194 -1.50 5.56 -28.93
CA LEU A 194 -0.34 6.10 -28.21
C LEU A 194 -0.69 7.33 -27.37
N THR A 195 -1.69 8.11 -27.78
CA THR A 195 -2.25 9.22 -26.98
C THR A 195 -3.26 8.76 -25.94
N SER A 196 -3.79 7.54 -26.07
CA SER A 196 -4.72 6.98 -25.10
C SER A 196 -3.97 6.67 -23.81
N ASP A 197 -4.69 6.87 -22.73
CA ASP A 197 -4.23 6.65 -21.38
C ASP A 197 -4.54 5.22 -20.97
N TYR A 198 -3.51 4.48 -20.53
CA TYR A 198 -3.71 3.21 -19.87
C TYR A 198 -4.32 3.46 -18.48
N ASN A 199 -5.56 3.02 -18.29
CA ASN A 199 -6.29 3.07 -17.03
C ASN A 199 -6.41 1.66 -16.45
N ASP A 200 -5.72 1.40 -15.34
CA ASP A 200 -5.65 0.09 -14.67
C ASP A 200 -7.03 -0.43 -14.20
N ARG A 201 -8.04 0.44 -14.16
CA ARG A 201 -9.42 0.10 -13.77
C ARG A 201 -10.14 -0.88 -14.70
N GLN A 202 -9.70 -1.04 -15.96
CA GLN A 202 -10.36 -1.94 -16.92
C GLN A 202 -10.08 -3.43 -16.70
N LEU A 203 -9.16 -3.80 -15.80
CA LEU A 203 -8.85 -5.20 -15.47
C LEU A 203 -9.36 -5.63 -14.09
N LEU A 204 -10.04 -4.75 -13.35
CA LEU A 204 -10.64 -5.04 -12.03
C LEU A 204 -12.17 -5.22 -12.09
N SER A 205 -12.74 -5.42 -13.28
CA SER A 205 -14.16 -5.78 -13.49
C SER A 205 -14.31 -7.17 -14.10
#